data_AF-A0AAD7H9P2-F1
#
_entry.id   AF-A0AAD7H9P2-F1
#
_cell.length_a   1.000
_cell.length_b   1.000
_cell.length_c   1.000
_cell.angle_alpha   90.00
_cell.angle_beta   90.00
_cell.angle_gamma   90.00
#
_symmetry.space_group_name_H-M   'P 1'
#
loop_
_entity.id
_entity.type
_entity.pdbx_description
1 polymer ?
#
loop_
_entity_poly.entity_id
_entity_poly.type
_entity_poly.pdbx_seq_one_letter_code
_entity_poly.pdbx_strand_id
1 'polypeptide(L)'
;MDSGPNTVIQPSLLMLPTCNSITLPRRPLRTFDNTTFPVAYYDPSGYTPLNDHGTSHMAAIDQAGMAVSLTTTVNLLWGSQVMTTDGIILNDEMDDFSSPGQVNSFGFAPSPINFIRPGKRPQSSISSSIAEDLETGEITIATGSAGGSRIITATLQELHHYIDQGITPAECTAHPRWHDQLSGVTYFEFGSDTLGVKGFDNGTVAYLKGLGYNTTYEDLTGSVSHVVARAKDGTITAASDPRKAAGRGAAY
;
A
#
# COMPACT_ATOMS: atom_id res chain seq x y z
N MET A 1 -36.24 52.39 10.94
CA MET A 1 -35.95 51.06 10.39
C MET A 1 -34.45 51.00 10.29
N ASP A 2 -33.84 50.55 11.38
CA ASP A 2 -32.43 50.76 11.71
C ASP A 2 -31.65 49.47 11.44
N SER A 3 -30.49 49.62 10.82
CA SER A 3 -29.60 48.58 10.32
C SER A 3 -28.87 47.88 11.47
N GLY A 4 -29.18 46.61 11.73
CA GLY A 4 -28.47 45.76 12.68
C GLY A 4 -27.18 45.16 12.09
N PRO A 5 -26.13 44.94 12.91
CA PRO A 5 -24.81 44.54 12.43
C PRO A 5 -24.70 43.04 12.10
N ASN A 6 -24.12 42.74 10.94
CA ASN A 6 -23.66 41.41 10.55
C ASN A 6 -22.56 40.91 11.50
N THR A 7 -22.86 39.86 12.28
CA THR A 7 -21.84 39.15 13.08
C THR A 7 -21.35 37.95 12.28
N VAL A 8 -20.16 38.07 11.72
CA VAL A 8 -19.41 36.98 11.11
C VAL A 8 -18.89 36.08 12.23
N ILE A 9 -19.35 34.84 12.29
CA ILE A 9 -18.82 33.83 13.21
C ILE A 9 -17.52 33.29 12.61
N GLN A 10 -16.37 33.68 13.19
CA GLN A 10 -15.09 33.03 12.92
C GLN A 10 -15.06 31.65 13.60
N PRO A 11 -14.55 30.59 12.95
CA PRO A 11 -14.34 29.32 13.62
C PRO A 11 -13.19 29.47 14.62
N SER A 12 -13.51 29.38 15.91
CA SER A 12 -12.52 29.27 16.97
C SER A 12 -11.89 27.88 16.89
N LEU A 13 -10.59 27.88 16.59
CA LEU A 13 -9.70 26.73 16.62
C LEU A 13 -9.70 26.14 18.04
N LEU A 14 -10.37 25.00 18.23
CA LEU A 14 -10.32 24.24 19.47
C LEU A 14 -8.93 23.61 19.58
N MET A 15 -8.02 24.33 20.24
CA MET A 15 -6.66 23.91 20.54
C MET A 15 -6.73 22.78 21.57
N LEU A 16 -6.60 21.53 21.11
CA LEU A 16 -6.36 20.38 22.00
C LEU A 16 -5.01 20.58 22.72
N PRO A 17 -4.91 20.26 24.02
CA PRO A 17 -3.71 20.50 24.80
C PRO A 17 -2.50 19.78 24.18
N THR A 18 -1.44 20.55 23.99
CA THR A 18 -0.16 20.16 23.43
C THR A 18 0.37 18.89 24.09
N CYS A 19 0.51 17.83 23.29
CA CYS A 19 1.31 16.67 23.63
C CYS A 19 2.74 17.15 23.93
N ASN A 20 3.25 16.86 25.13
CA ASN A 20 4.63 17.16 25.51
C ASN A 20 5.57 16.64 24.41
N SER A 21 6.26 17.56 23.75
CA SER A 21 7.23 17.30 22.71
C SER A 21 8.40 16.51 23.29
N ILE A 22 8.43 15.20 23.03
CA ILE A 22 9.68 14.45 23.04
C ILE A 22 10.43 14.87 21.77
N THR A 23 11.34 15.84 21.91
CA THR A 23 12.25 16.23 20.85
C THR A 23 13.32 15.15 20.71
N LEU A 24 13.02 14.08 19.96
CA LEU A 24 14.08 13.20 19.45
C LEU A 24 14.95 14.03 18.50
N PRO A 25 16.29 13.87 18.50
CA PRO A 25 17.14 14.54 17.53
C PRO A 25 16.79 14.01 16.13
N ARG A 26 15.90 14.72 15.42
CA ARG A 26 15.60 14.44 14.02
C ARG A 26 16.82 14.82 13.20
N ARG A 27 17.70 13.84 12.97
CA ARG A 27 18.64 13.92 11.85
C ARG A 27 17.75 14.00 10.60
N PRO A 28 17.87 15.04 9.74
CA PRO A 28 17.11 15.05 8.51
C PRO A 28 17.51 13.82 7.71
N LEU A 29 16.57 12.89 7.54
CA LEU A 29 16.74 11.73 6.68
C LEU A 29 17.02 12.27 5.28
N ARG A 30 18.28 12.21 4.88
CA ARG A 30 18.71 12.64 3.55
C ARG A 30 18.67 11.40 2.67
N THR A 31 17.75 11.37 1.73
CA THR A 31 17.79 10.43 0.62
C THR A 31 18.91 10.82 -0.33
N PHE A 32 19.59 9.83 -0.88
CA PHE A 32 20.65 10.04 -1.86
C PHE A 32 20.31 9.23 -3.10
N ASP A 33 20.47 9.84 -4.28
CA ASP A 33 20.10 9.21 -5.54
C ASP A 33 21.07 8.07 -5.92
N ASN A 34 22.28 8.07 -5.37
CA ASN A 34 23.39 7.20 -5.78
C ASN A 34 23.92 6.29 -4.67
N THR A 35 23.26 6.23 -3.50
CA THR A 35 23.67 5.33 -2.44
C THR A 35 22.53 5.04 -1.48
N THR A 36 22.49 3.80 -0.99
CA THR A 36 21.68 3.41 0.16
C THR A 36 22.57 3.08 1.35
N PHE A 37 22.00 3.11 2.55
CA PHE A 37 22.71 2.84 3.79
C PHE A 37 22.14 1.62 4.50
N PRO A 38 22.86 1.01 5.46
CA PRO A 38 22.29 -0.03 6.30
C PRO A 38 21.06 0.48 7.06
N VAL A 39 20.14 -0.42 7.44
CA VAL A 39 18.88 -0.07 8.13
C VAL A 39 19.09 0.88 9.31
N ALA A 40 20.18 0.69 10.07
CA ALA A 40 20.53 1.54 11.22
C ALA A 40 20.72 3.04 10.87
N TYR A 41 21.05 3.37 9.62
CA TYR A 41 21.16 4.77 9.17
C TYR A 41 19.80 5.48 9.14
N TYR A 42 18.75 4.76 8.73
CA TYR A 42 17.40 5.30 8.60
C TYR A 42 16.67 5.41 9.93
N ASP A 43 17.29 4.94 11.01
CA ASP A 43 16.75 4.95 12.37
C ASP A 43 15.26 4.60 12.43
N PRO A 44 14.86 3.35 12.08
CA PRO A 44 13.46 2.93 12.21
C PRO A 44 13.00 2.87 13.68
N SER A 45 13.76 3.42 14.64
CA SER A 45 13.61 3.23 16.07
C SER A 45 13.63 1.75 16.47
N GLY A 46 14.19 0.90 15.59
CA GLY A 46 14.25 -0.54 15.76
C GLY A 46 12.92 -1.26 15.62
N TYR A 47 11.88 -0.72 14.98
CA TYR A 47 10.57 -1.37 14.92
C TYR A 47 10.39 -2.37 13.76
N THR A 48 9.69 -3.47 14.03
CA THR A 48 9.36 -4.50 13.03
C THR A 48 8.19 -4.07 12.13
N PRO A 49 8.33 -4.17 10.80
CA PRO A 49 7.20 -4.11 9.88
C PRO A 49 6.37 -5.41 9.96
N LEU A 50 5.04 -5.29 9.87
CA LEU A 50 4.12 -6.44 9.88
C LEU A 50 4.27 -7.28 8.61
N ASN A 51 3.93 -8.57 8.68
CA ASN A 51 3.85 -9.45 7.51
C ASN A 51 2.50 -10.18 7.52
N ASP A 52 1.55 -9.65 6.78
CA ASP A 52 0.16 -10.10 6.73
C ASP A 52 -0.19 -10.70 5.34
N HIS A 53 -1.23 -11.54 5.26
CA HIS A 53 -1.67 -12.22 4.03
C HIS A 53 -3.20 -12.11 3.84
N GLY A 54 -3.87 -13.06 3.14
CA GLY A 54 -5.34 -13.23 3.04
C GLY A 54 -6.22 -12.04 2.64
N THR A 55 -5.63 -10.96 2.15
CA THR A 55 -6.31 -9.74 1.71
C THR A 55 -6.85 -9.89 0.27
N SER A 56 -7.90 -9.13 -0.07
CA SER A 56 -8.43 -8.99 -1.44
C SER A 56 -8.75 -7.53 -1.74
N HIS A 57 -8.49 -7.11 -2.98
CA HIS A 57 -8.82 -5.77 -3.47
C HIS A 57 -9.85 -5.84 -4.61
N MET A 58 -10.66 -4.80 -4.78
CA MET A 58 -11.47 -4.55 -5.97
C MET A 58 -11.62 -3.05 -6.21
N ALA A 59 -11.76 -2.66 -7.48
CA ALA A 59 -12.07 -1.30 -7.87
C ALA A 59 -13.14 -1.30 -8.96
N ALA A 60 -13.97 -0.25 -8.98
CA ALA A 60 -15.08 -0.10 -9.93
C ALA A 60 -15.33 1.38 -10.23
N ILE A 61 -15.80 1.66 -11.44
CA ILE A 61 -16.30 2.97 -11.86
C ILE A 61 -17.66 2.74 -12.54
N ASP A 62 -18.66 3.53 -12.20
CA ASP A 62 -19.96 3.48 -12.86
C ASP A 62 -20.06 4.47 -14.04
N GLN A 63 -21.17 4.40 -14.78
CA GLN A 63 -21.40 5.26 -15.94
C GLN A 63 -21.51 6.77 -15.57
N ALA A 64 -21.87 7.09 -14.33
CA ALA A 64 -21.94 8.46 -13.84
C ALA A 64 -20.55 9.00 -13.42
N GLY A 65 -19.51 8.16 -13.44
CA GLY A 65 -18.17 8.52 -12.99
C GLY A 65 -17.94 8.32 -11.49
N MET A 66 -18.88 7.71 -10.76
CA MET A 66 -18.69 7.34 -9.36
C MET A 66 -17.70 6.18 -9.27
N ALA A 67 -16.72 6.31 -8.39
CA ALA A 67 -15.68 5.31 -8.23
C ALA A 67 -15.65 4.71 -6.83
N VAL A 68 -15.30 3.42 -6.76
CA VAL A 68 -15.06 2.69 -5.52
C VAL A 68 -13.70 2.00 -5.63
N SER A 69 -12.89 2.15 -4.58
CA SER A 69 -11.67 1.38 -4.35
C SER A 69 -11.81 0.72 -2.98
N LEU A 70 -11.86 -0.61 -2.94
CA LEU A 70 -12.18 -1.37 -1.74
C LEU A 70 -11.17 -2.50 -1.54
N THR A 71 -10.45 -2.45 -0.42
CA THR A 71 -9.67 -3.58 0.07
C THR A 71 -10.32 -4.16 1.31
N THR A 72 -10.48 -5.47 1.35
CA THR A 72 -11.04 -6.21 2.48
C THR A 72 -10.12 -7.37 2.83
N THR A 73 -10.11 -7.76 4.09
CA THR A 73 -9.23 -8.81 4.58
C THR A 73 -9.89 -9.64 5.68
N VAL A 74 -9.32 -10.82 5.86
CA VAL A 74 -9.59 -11.70 6.99
C VAL A 74 -8.28 -11.92 7.77
N ASN A 75 -7.30 -11.04 7.55
CA ASN A 75 -5.88 -11.14 7.77
C ASN A 75 -5.27 -12.38 7.09
N LEU A 76 -4.72 -13.37 7.80
CA LEU A 76 -3.96 -14.44 7.14
C LEU A 76 -4.85 -15.32 6.24
N LEU A 77 -4.23 -16.25 5.51
CA LEU A 77 -5.01 -17.20 4.69
C LEU A 77 -5.96 -18.01 5.58
N TRP A 78 -7.26 -17.90 5.31
CA TRP A 78 -8.36 -18.45 6.13
C TRP A 78 -8.51 -17.85 7.53
N GLY A 79 -7.91 -16.67 7.76
CA GLY A 79 -7.97 -15.92 9.01
C GLY A 79 -7.57 -16.77 10.20
N SER A 80 -8.38 -16.73 11.26
CA SER A 80 -8.18 -17.55 12.47
C SER A 80 -8.34 -19.05 12.27
N GLN A 81 -8.73 -19.49 11.06
CA GLN A 81 -9.12 -20.88 10.75
C GLN A 81 -10.31 -21.38 11.59
N VAL A 82 -11.05 -20.46 12.21
CA VAL A 82 -12.29 -20.73 12.94
C VAL A 82 -13.48 -20.32 12.08
N MET A 83 -14.41 -21.25 11.90
CA MET A 83 -15.67 -21.03 11.19
C MET A 83 -16.84 -21.09 12.17
N THR A 84 -17.77 -20.15 12.08
CA THR A 84 -19.02 -20.19 12.85
C THR A 84 -19.94 -21.29 12.31
N THR A 85 -20.96 -21.66 13.09
CA THR A 85 -22.00 -22.61 12.64
C THR A 85 -22.73 -22.17 11.38
N ASP A 86 -22.75 -20.86 11.10
CA ASP A 86 -23.37 -20.27 9.92
C ASP A 86 -22.43 -20.18 8.71
N GLY A 87 -21.21 -20.69 8.83
CA GLY A 87 -20.22 -20.73 7.75
C GLY A 87 -19.34 -19.48 7.61
N ILE A 88 -19.36 -18.58 8.60
CA ILE A 88 -18.54 -17.35 8.58
C ILE A 88 -17.14 -17.70 9.09
N ILE A 89 -16.11 -17.39 8.30
CA ILE A 89 -14.71 -17.50 8.72
C ILE A 89 -14.34 -16.25 9.50
N LEU A 90 -13.83 -16.44 10.72
CA LEU A 90 -13.41 -15.35 11.59
C LEU A 90 -11.99 -14.90 11.26
N ASN A 91 -11.77 -13.59 11.23
CA ASN A 91 -10.43 -13.01 11.04
C ASN A 91 -9.48 -13.33 12.19
N ASP A 92 -8.19 -13.22 11.93
CA ASP A 92 -7.12 -13.16 12.92
C ASP A 92 -6.42 -11.78 12.92
N GLU A 93 -7.19 -10.70 12.77
CA GLU A 93 -6.68 -9.32 12.68
C GLU A 93 -5.91 -8.87 13.94
N MET A 94 -6.05 -9.60 15.05
CA MET A 94 -5.28 -9.34 16.26
C MET A 94 -3.78 -9.55 16.06
N ASP A 95 -3.36 -10.32 15.05
CA ASP A 95 -1.96 -10.55 14.69
C ASP A 95 -1.28 -9.29 14.14
N ASP A 96 -2.03 -8.34 13.56
CA ASP A 96 -1.50 -7.06 13.09
C ASP A 96 -1.12 -6.11 14.24
N PHE A 97 -1.44 -6.44 15.49
CA PHE A 97 -0.91 -5.68 16.63
C PHE A 97 0.53 -6.11 16.94
N SER A 98 1.37 -5.12 17.21
CA SER A 98 2.64 -5.37 17.88
C SER A 98 2.41 -5.89 19.31
N SER A 99 3.20 -6.88 19.71
CA SER A 99 3.13 -7.49 21.04
C SER A 99 4.42 -7.24 21.82
N PRO A 100 4.37 -6.71 23.06
CA PRO A 100 5.57 -6.50 23.87
C PRO A 100 6.39 -7.80 24.01
N GLY A 101 7.71 -7.70 23.80
CA GLY A 101 8.64 -8.82 23.93
C GLY A 101 8.77 -9.73 22.70
N GLN A 102 7.99 -9.53 21.64
CA GLN A 102 8.19 -10.22 20.36
C GLN A 102 9.20 -9.45 19.49
N VAL A 103 10.40 -10.00 19.35
CA VAL A 103 11.47 -9.47 18.50
C VAL A 103 11.57 -10.34 17.25
N ASN A 104 11.61 -9.75 16.06
CA ASN A 104 11.71 -10.54 14.83
C ASN A 104 13.12 -11.13 14.63
N SER A 105 13.29 -11.97 13.60
CA SER A 105 14.56 -12.65 13.27
C SER A 105 15.76 -11.74 13.01
N PHE A 106 15.54 -10.42 12.85
CA PHE A 106 16.58 -9.41 12.60
C PHE A 106 16.83 -8.49 13.80
N GLY A 107 16.24 -8.79 14.96
CA GLY A 107 16.46 -8.02 16.19
C GLY A 107 15.59 -6.76 16.32
N PHE A 108 14.59 -6.57 15.45
CA PHE A 108 13.67 -5.44 15.55
C PHE A 108 12.63 -5.67 16.66
N ALA A 109 12.45 -4.65 17.50
CA ALA A 109 11.49 -4.58 18.59
C ALA A 109 10.05 -4.34 18.08
N PRO A 110 9.05 -4.71 18.87
CA PRO A 110 7.66 -4.48 18.52
C PRO A 110 7.29 -3.00 18.72
N SER A 111 6.42 -2.46 17.88
CA SER A 111 6.08 -1.03 17.87
C SER A 111 5.07 -0.65 18.98
N PRO A 112 5.44 0.18 19.99
CA PRO A 112 4.56 0.50 21.10
C PRO A 112 3.29 1.26 20.71
N ILE A 113 3.38 2.06 19.63
CA ILE A 113 2.22 2.77 19.09
C ILE A 113 1.19 1.80 18.50
N ASN A 114 1.60 0.58 18.14
CA ASN A 114 0.74 -0.48 17.64
C ASN A 114 0.53 -1.61 18.66
N PHE A 115 0.64 -1.34 19.97
CA PHE A 115 0.26 -2.33 20.99
C PHE A 115 -1.26 -2.47 21.16
N ILE A 116 -1.69 -3.68 21.54
CA ILE A 116 -3.08 -4.06 21.82
C ILE A 116 -3.67 -3.18 22.92
N ARG A 117 -4.87 -2.65 22.67
CA ARG A 117 -5.72 -1.99 23.68
C ARG A 117 -7.20 -2.28 23.39
N PRO A 118 -8.07 -2.38 24.40
CA PRO A 118 -9.51 -2.55 24.17
C PRO A 118 -10.07 -1.46 23.24
N GLY A 119 -10.83 -1.86 22.23
CA GLY A 119 -11.47 -0.95 21.25
C GLY A 119 -10.52 -0.28 20.25
N LYS A 120 -9.21 -0.53 20.33
CA LYS A 120 -8.25 -0.02 19.35
C LYS A 120 -8.30 -0.86 18.07
N ARG A 121 -8.01 -0.21 16.93
CA ARG A 121 -7.80 -0.89 15.65
C ARG A 121 -6.30 -1.15 15.42
N PRO A 122 -5.91 -2.32 14.91
CA PRO A 122 -4.54 -2.59 14.54
C PRO A 122 -4.11 -1.72 13.36
N GLN A 123 -2.81 -1.50 13.21
CA GLN A 123 -2.25 -0.88 12.01
C GLN A 123 -2.43 -1.82 10.82
N SER A 124 -2.79 -1.28 9.66
CA SER A 124 -2.96 -2.04 8.42
C SER A 124 -2.09 -1.46 7.31
N SER A 125 -1.68 -2.33 6.38
CA SER A 125 -0.98 -1.95 5.14
C SER A 125 -1.95 -1.54 4.02
N ILE A 126 -3.25 -1.71 4.22
CA ILE A 126 -4.29 -1.39 3.23
C ILE A 126 -4.19 0.07 2.77
N SER A 127 -4.06 0.24 1.46
CA SER A 127 -3.86 1.54 0.79
C SER A 127 -4.79 1.73 -0.41
N SER A 128 -6.10 1.45 -0.27
CA SER A 128 -7.07 1.69 -1.35
C SER A 128 -7.05 3.16 -1.78
N SER A 129 -6.81 3.41 -3.07
CA SER A 129 -6.52 4.74 -3.60
C SER A 129 -7.39 5.09 -4.79
N ILE A 130 -7.78 6.36 -4.87
CA ILE A 130 -8.47 6.99 -6.01
C ILE A 130 -7.73 8.28 -6.31
N ALA A 131 -7.41 8.51 -7.58
CA ALA A 131 -6.82 9.75 -8.07
C ALA A 131 -7.76 10.41 -9.08
N GLU A 132 -7.91 11.73 -8.95
CA GLU A 132 -8.78 12.58 -9.77
C GLU A 132 -7.92 13.64 -10.46
N ASP A 133 -8.34 14.02 -11.66
CA ASP A 133 -7.78 15.18 -12.35
C ASP A 133 -8.31 16.46 -11.70
N LEU A 134 -7.43 17.33 -11.22
CA LEU A 134 -7.82 18.52 -10.46
C LEU A 134 -8.45 19.62 -11.32
N GLU A 135 -8.27 19.60 -12.64
CA GLU A 135 -8.85 20.59 -13.55
C GLU A 135 -10.26 20.20 -13.96
N THR A 136 -10.48 18.92 -14.26
CA THR A 136 -11.77 18.40 -14.74
C THR A 136 -12.65 17.84 -13.62
N GLY A 137 -12.05 17.43 -12.50
CA GLY A 137 -12.71 16.70 -11.41
C GLY A 137 -13.06 15.25 -11.77
N GLU A 138 -12.63 14.76 -12.93
CA GLU A 138 -12.89 13.38 -13.34
C GLU A 138 -11.89 12.42 -12.69
N ILE A 139 -12.36 11.21 -12.34
CA ILE A 139 -11.46 10.14 -11.92
C ILE A 139 -10.45 9.83 -13.02
N THR A 140 -9.18 9.71 -12.62
CA THR A 140 -8.08 9.24 -13.46
C THR A 140 -7.86 7.73 -13.26
N ILE A 141 -7.76 7.28 -12.02
CA ILE A 141 -7.50 5.88 -11.65
C ILE A 141 -8.07 5.56 -10.26
N ALA A 142 -8.68 4.38 -10.11
CA ALA A 142 -8.95 3.74 -8.83
C ALA A 142 -8.18 2.42 -8.77
N THR A 143 -7.41 2.23 -7.71
CA THR A 143 -6.52 1.08 -7.55
C THR A 143 -6.26 0.77 -6.09
N GLY A 144 -5.67 -0.38 -5.86
CA GLY A 144 -5.24 -0.90 -4.57
C GLY A 144 -4.72 -2.31 -4.76
N SER A 145 -4.19 -2.87 -3.69
CA SER A 145 -3.58 -4.19 -3.73
C SER A 145 -3.91 -5.02 -2.49
N ALA A 146 -3.71 -6.32 -2.62
CA ALA A 146 -3.60 -7.29 -1.55
C ALA A 146 -2.16 -7.83 -1.51
N GLY A 147 -1.68 -8.30 -0.34
CA GLY A 147 -0.31 -8.83 -0.20
C GLY A 147 0.45 -8.32 1.02
N GLY A 148 -0.28 -8.00 2.09
CA GLY A 148 0.23 -7.39 3.31
C GLY A 148 1.18 -6.25 3.18
N SER A 149 2.38 -6.37 3.71
CA SER A 149 3.36 -5.27 3.70
C SER A 149 3.67 -4.76 2.29
N ARG A 150 3.44 -5.58 1.25
CA ARG A 150 3.63 -5.21 -0.15
C ARG A 150 2.49 -4.34 -0.68
N ILE A 151 1.34 -4.26 -0.01
CA ILE A 151 0.17 -3.49 -0.47
C ILE A 151 0.53 -2.04 -0.75
N ILE A 152 1.30 -1.41 0.16
CA ILE A 152 1.69 0.00 0.03
C ILE A 152 2.55 0.19 -1.23
N THR A 153 3.62 -0.57 -1.37
CA THR A 153 4.55 -0.44 -2.51
C THR A 153 3.92 -0.87 -3.82
N ALA A 154 3.07 -1.89 -3.83
CA ALA A 154 2.36 -2.34 -5.03
C ALA A 154 1.37 -1.28 -5.49
N THR A 155 0.55 -0.73 -4.58
CA THR A 155 -0.39 0.35 -4.93
C THR A 155 0.35 1.59 -5.44
N LEU A 156 1.45 1.97 -4.80
CA LEU A 156 2.28 3.08 -5.25
C LEU A 156 2.82 2.85 -6.68
N GLN A 157 3.29 1.64 -6.97
CA GLN A 157 3.75 1.28 -8.31
C GLN A 157 2.62 1.36 -9.34
N GLU A 158 1.40 0.87 -9.05
CA GLU A 158 0.26 1.00 -9.97
C GLU A 158 -0.04 2.48 -10.29
N LEU A 159 -0.04 3.35 -9.27
CA LEU A 159 -0.25 4.79 -9.45
C LEU A 159 0.86 5.41 -10.30
N HIS A 160 2.12 5.08 -10.02
CA HIS A 160 3.28 5.56 -10.79
C HIS A 160 3.23 5.11 -12.25
N HIS A 161 2.95 3.83 -12.50
CA HIS A 161 2.85 3.27 -13.85
C HIS A 161 1.77 3.98 -14.67
N TYR A 162 0.59 4.18 -14.09
CA TYR A 162 -0.50 4.82 -14.82
C TYR A 162 -0.30 6.32 -14.99
N ILE A 163 0.02 7.04 -13.91
CA ILE A 163 0.06 8.51 -13.90
C ILE A 163 1.34 9.04 -14.54
N ASP A 164 2.51 8.52 -14.14
CA ASP A 164 3.79 9.06 -14.56
C ASP A 164 4.29 8.41 -15.86
N GLN A 165 4.08 7.10 -16.03
CA GLN A 165 4.54 6.39 -17.23
C GLN A 165 3.49 6.33 -18.34
N GLY A 166 2.21 6.57 -18.02
CA GLY A 166 1.13 6.62 -19.00
C GLY A 166 0.82 5.28 -19.65
N ILE A 167 1.17 4.16 -19.00
CA ILE A 167 0.89 2.82 -19.54
C ILE A 167 -0.54 2.38 -19.19
N THR A 168 -1.08 1.42 -19.94
CA THR A 168 -2.47 0.97 -19.75
C THR A 168 -2.66 0.22 -18.42
N PRO A 169 -3.88 0.13 -17.86
CA PRO A 169 -4.13 -0.67 -16.64
C PRO A 169 -3.67 -2.13 -16.74
N ALA A 170 -3.79 -2.74 -17.92
CA ALA A 170 -3.31 -4.10 -18.17
C ALA A 170 -1.78 -4.19 -18.08
N GLU A 171 -1.07 -3.19 -18.62
CA GLU A 171 0.38 -3.11 -18.51
C GLU A 171 0.82 -2.78 -17.08
N CYS A 172 0.10 -1.92 -16.35
CA CYS A 172 0.37 -1.60 -14.94
C CYS A 172 0.35 -2.88 -14.10
N THR A 173 -0.76 -3.61 -14.16
CA THR A 173 -0.92 -4.85 -13.36
C THR A 173 0.04 -5.96 -13.77
N ALA A 174 0.47 -6.02 -15.05
CA ALA A 174 1.47 -6.98 -15.52
C ALA A 174 2.93 -6.52 -15.32
N HIS A 175 3.16 -5.27 -14.90
CA HIS A 175 4.50 -4.76 -14.66
C HIS A 175 5.16 -5.53 -13.50
N PRO A 176 6.45 -5.91 -13.59
CA PRO A 176 7.16 -6.52 -12.47
C PRO A 176 7.30 -5.52 -11.31
N ARG A 177 7.21 -6.02 -10.08
CA ARG A 177 7.21 -5.22 -8.85
C ARG A 177 8.48 -5.42 -8.03
N TRP A 178 8.88 -4.35 -7.36
CA TRP A 178 9.91 -4.41 -6.33
C TRP A 178 9.35 -3.93 -4.99
N HIS A 179 9.99 -4.34 -3.91
CA HIS A 179 9.53 -4.03 -2.55
C HIS A 179 10.71 -3.86 -1.59
N ASP A 180 10.69 -2.78 -0.82
CA ASP A 180 11.55 -2.59 0.33
C ASP A 180 10.69 -2.05 1.49
N GLN A 181 10.78 -2.69 2.65
CA GLN A 181 10.07 -2.29 3.87
C GLN A 181 11.05 -1.95 4.99
N LEU A 182 12.28 -1.57 4.65
CA LEU A 182 13.35 -1.27 5.59
C LEU A 182 13.75 -2.48 6.47
N SER A 183 13.53 -3.70 5.97
CA SER A 183 13.95 -4.95 6.63
C SER A 183 15.42 -5.29 6.38
N GLY A 184 16.11 -4.54 5.53
CA GLY A 184 17.49 -4.79 5.12
C GLY A 184 17.63 -5.67 3.88
N VAL A 185 16.51 -5.98 3.21
CA VAL A 185 16.47 -6.69 1.93
C VAL A 185 15.48 -5.98 1.01
N THR A 186 15.89 -5.77 -0.24
CA THR A 186 15.04 -5.29 -1.33
C THR A 186 14.67 -6.46 -2.23
N TYR A 187 13.38 -6.69 -2.44
CA TYR A 187 12.85 -7.79 -3.23
C TYR A 187 12.50 -7.32 -4.64
N PHE A 188 12.80 -8.14 -5.63
CA PHE A 188 12.43 -7.96 -7.03
C PHE A 188 11.69 -9.20 -7.52
N GLU A 189 10.60 -9.03 -8.26
CA GLU A 189 9.93 -10.19 -8.83
C GLU A 189 10.71 -10.84 -9.98
N PHE A 190 10.66 -12.17 -10.04
CA PHE A 190 11.06 -12.92 -11.23
C PHE A 190 10.12 -12.67 -12.42
N GLY A 191 10.62 -12.90 -13.63
CA GLY A 191 9.78 -12.98 -14.83
C GLY A 191 9.02 -14.31 -14.92
N SER A 192 7.88 -14.29 -15.59
CA SER A 192 7.07 -15.46 -15.92
C SER A 192 6.39 -15.27 -17.27
N ASP A 193 6.86 -16.00 -18.28
CA ASP A 193 6.25 -16.04 -19.60
C ASP A 193 4.79 -16.53 -19.54
N THR A 194 4.50 -17.47 -18.65
CA THR A 194 3.16 -18.02 -18.42
C THR A 194 2.17 -16.95 -17.95
N LEU A 195 2.62 -16.01 -17.12
CA LEU A 195 1.79 -14.94 -16.58
C LEU A 195 1.93 -13.63 -17.37
N GLY A 196 2.79 -13.61 -18.41
CA GLY A 196 3.08 -12.40 -19.18
C GLY A 196 3.85 -11.32 -18.40
N VAL A 197 4.49 -11.66 -17.29
CA VAL A 197 5.29 -10.73 -16.48
C VAL A 197 6.75 -10.82 -16.92
N LYS A 198 7.32 -9.74 -17.43
CA LYS A 198 8.68 -9.76 -17.99
C LYS A 198 9.80 -9.93 -16.96
N GLY A 199 9.55 -9.58 -15.69
CA GLY A 199 10.59 -9.48 -14.66
C GLY A 199 11.50 -8.25 -14.86
N PHE A 200 12.39 -8.01 -13.89
CA PHE A 200 13.37 -6.92 -14.00
C PHE A 200 14.59 -7.32 -14.81
N ASP A 201 15.12 -6.37 -15.59
CA ASP A 201 16.41 -6.51 -16.26
C ASP A 201 17.54 -6.71 -15.24
N ASN A 202 18.45 -7.64 -15.54
CA ASN A 202 19.58 -7.95 -14.67
C ASN A 202 20.49 -6.73 -14.46
N GLY A 203 20.60 -5.83 -15.44
CA GLY A 203 21.33 -4.58 -15.34
C GLY A 203 20.72 -3.62 -14.33
N THR A 204 19.39 -3.52 -14.26
CA THR A 204 18.69 -2.72 -13.24
C THR A 204 19.00 -3.22 -11.82
N VAL A 205 18.90 -4.53 -11.60
CA VAL A 205 19.16 -5.11 -10.27
C VAL A 205 20.65 -5.02 -9.91
N ALA A 206 21.54 -5.23 -10.89
CA ALA A 206 22.99 -5.06 -10.69
C ALA A 206 23.35 -3.60 -10.38
N TYR A 207 22.71 -2.63 -11.04
CA TYR A 207 22.89 -1.22 -10.75
C TYR A 207 22.52 -0.89 -9.30
N LEU A 208 21.37 -1.36 -8.82
CA LEU A 208 20.94 -1.14 -7.43
C LEU A 208 21.86 -1.84 -6.43
N LYS A 209 22.34 -3.06 -6.72
CA LYS A 209 23.41 -3.69 -5.90
C LYS A 209 24.66 -2.80 -5.84
N GLY A 210 25.04 -2.18 -6.95
CA GLY A 210 26.15 -1.22 -7.02
C GLY A 210 25.96 0.03 -6.16
N LEU A 211 24.71 0.45 -5.90
CA LEU A 211 24.39 1.56 -4.99
C LEU A 211 24.38 1.13 -3.50
N GLY A 212 24.56 -0.17 -3.21
CA GLY A 212 24.61 -0.73 -1.87
C GLY A 212 23.35 -1.47 -1.42
N TYR A 213 22.34 -1.63 -2.28
CA TYR A 213 21.12 -2.36 -1.93
C TYR A 213 21.41 -3.86 -1.80
N ASN A 214 20.90 -4.46 -0.71
CA ASN A 214 20.91 -5.90 -0.54
C ASN A 214 19.70 -6.50 -1.26
N THR A 215 19.87 -6.84 -2.54
CA THR A 215 18.74 -7.27 -3.39
C THR A 215 18.64 -8.79 -3.52
N THR A 216 17.39 -9.28 -3.53
CA THR A 216 17.04 -10.67 -3.83
C THR A 216 15.86 -10.71 -4.79
N TYR A 217 15.69 -11.84 -5.47
CA TYR A 217 14.48 -12.09 -6.23
C TYR A 217 13.45 -12.89 -5.40
N GLU A 218 12.17 -12.67 -5.68
CA GLU A 218 11.03 -13.42 -5.13
C GLU A 218 10.04 -13.82 -6.23
N ASP A 219 9.21 -14.82 -5.92
CA ASP A 219 8.14 -15.27 -6.80
C ASP A 219 7.00 -14.25 -6.88
N LEU A 220 6.21 -14.35 -7.94
CA LEU A 220 5.10 -13.47 -8.32
C LEU A 220 3.84 -13.59 -7.42
N THR A 221 3.99 -14.02 -6.17
CA THR A 221 2.87 -14.24 -5.24
C THR A 221 2.77 -13.18 -4.16
N GLY A 222 3.69 -12.22 -4.13
CA GLY A 222 3.82 -11.23 -3.06
C GLY A 222 2.71 -10.18 -3.02
N SER A 223 2.03 -9.89 -4.14
CA SER A 223 0.92 -8.93 -4.18
C SER A 223 -0.02 -9.14 -5.38
N VAL A 224 -1.27 -8.66 -5.25
CA VAL A 224 -2.32 -8.75 -6.27
C VAL A 224 -3.09 -7.44 -6.32
N SER A 225 -2.96 -6.70 -7.42
CA SER A 225 -3.59 -5.40 -7.64
C SER A 225 -4.75 -5.46 -8.64
N HIS A 226 -5.78 -4.63 -8.44
CA HIS A 226 -6.80 -4.40 -9.45
C HIS A 226 -6.87 -2.91 -9.77
N VAL A 227 -6.98 -2.59 -11.06
CA VAL A 227 -6.97 -1.22 -11.55
C VAL A 227 -8.18 -0.99 -12.42
N VAL A 228 -8.87 0.13 -12.20
CA VAL A 228 -9.81 0.71 -13.15
C VAL A 228 -9.43 2.16 -13.40
N ALA A 229 -9.38 2.57 -14.65
CA ALA A 229 -8.87 3.89 -15.00
C ALA A 229 -9.60 4.48 -16.20
N ARG A 230 -9.64 5.80 -16.24
CA ARG A 230 -10.20 6.60 -17.34
C ARG A 230 -9.05 7.22 -18.12
N ALA A 231 -8.97 6.92 -19.41
CA ALA A 231 -8.03 7.54 -20.32
C ALA A 231 -8.50 8.95 -20.71
N LYS A 232 -7.59 9.76 -21.26
CA LYS A 232 -7.87 11.15 -21.66
C LYS A 232 -8.94 11.30 -22.74
N ASP A 233 -9.19 10.26 -23.52
CA ASP A 233 -10.25 10.21 -24.53
C ASP A 233 -11.62 9.81 -23.93
N GLY A 234 -11.69 9.61 -22.61
CA GLY A 234 -12.88 9.20 -21.87
C GLY A 234 -13.06 7.68 -21.78
N THR A 235 -12.21 6.88 -22.44
CA THR A 235 -12.31 5.42 -22.41
C THR A 235 -12.01 4.90 -21.01
N ILE A 236 -12.89 4.06 -20.46
CA ILE A 236 -12.67 3.38 -19.18
C ILE A 236 -12.14 1.97 -19.46
N THR A 237 -11.03 1.63 -18.81
CA THR A 237 -10.43 0.29 -18.89
C THR A 237 -10.21 -0.26 -17.49
N ALA A 238 -10.39 -1.57 -17.34
CA ALA A 238 -10.18 -2.28 -16.09
C ALA A 238 -9.24 -3.46 -16.32
N ALA A 239 -8.37 -3.72 -15.35
CA ALA A 239 -7.40 -4.80 -15.39
C ALA A 239 -7.34 -5.54 -14.06
N SER A 240 -7.17 -6.86 -14.16
CA SER A 240 -6.90 -7.73 -13.03
C SER A 240 -5.47 -8.24 -13.07
N ASP A 241 -4.87 -8.43 -11.90
CA ASP A 241 -3.51 -8.95 -11.78
C ASP A 241 -3.35 -10.33 -12.44
N PRO A 242 -2.39 -10.52 -13.36
CA PRO A 242 -2.09 -11.85 -13.89
C PRO A 242 -1.60 -12.83 -12.80
N ARG A 243 -1.07 -12.34 -11.67
CA ARG A 243 -0.59 -13.16 -10.56
C ARG A 243 -1.68 -13.98 -9.88
N LYS A 244 -2.95 -13.60 -10.05
CA LYS A 244 -4.11 -14.31 -9.47
C LYS A 244 -5.08 -14.70 -10.58
N ALA A 245 -4.98 -15.96 -11.03
CA ALA A 245 -5.75 -16.49 -12.16
C ALA A 245 -7.29 -16.35 -12.04
N ALA A 246 -7.84 -16.25 -10.83
CA ALA A 246 -9.27 -16.08 -10.59
C ALA A 246 -9.75 -14.61 -10.66
N GLY A 247 -8.84 -13.64 -10.83
CA GLY A 247 -9.18 -12.23 -10.99
C GLY A 247 -9.74 -11.94 -12.39
N ARG A 248 -10.61 -10.93 -12.50
CA ARG A 248 -11.12 -10.45 -13.79
C ARG A 248 -11.42 -8.96 -13.76
N GLY A 249 -10.82 -8.21 -14.68
CA GLY A 249 -11.26 -6.87 -15.06
C GLY A 249 -12.26 -6.92 -16.20
N ALA A 250 -13.29 -6.07 -16.17
CA ALA A 250 -14.26 -5.92 -17.25
C ALA A 250 -14.76 -4.47 -17.32
N ALA A 251 -15.05 -4.00 -18.53
CA ALA A 251 -15.69 -2.72 -18.82
C ALA A 251 -16.68 -2.93 -19.98
N TYR A 252 -17.72 -2.10 -20.06
CA TYR A 252 -18.78 -2.18 -21.07
C TYR A 252 -19.25 -0.78 -21.49
#